data_AF-A0A1B3MYS2-F1
#
_entry.id   AF-A0A1B3MYS2-F1
#
_cell.length_a   1.000
_cell.length_b   1.000
_cell.length_c   1.000
_cell.angle_alpha   90.00
_cell.angle_beta   90.00
_cell.angle_gamma   90.00
#
_symmetry.space_group_name_H-M   'P 1'
#
loop_
_entity.id
_entity.type
_entity.pdbx_description
1 polymer ?
#
loop_
_entity_poly.entity_id
_entity_poly.type
_entity_poly.pdbx_seq_one_letter_code
_entity_poly.pdbx_strand_id
1 'polypeptide(L)'
;MQPFTMALAPEKLWQAINPLYWTQNGGQIGLVNITLGQTARPDIERTVLDEVGSYGRQIGRIGDALEILIRHFDTTDLPQPERDALAILMGQLADVRKIKARERG
;
A
#
# COMPACT_ATOMS: atom_id res chain seq x y z
N MET A 1 -5.13 -44.07 8.28
CA MET A 1 -5.16 -42.98 9.28
C MET A 1 -4.13 -41.95 8.83
N GLN A 2 -4.53 -40.74 8.44
CA GLN A 2 -3.58 -39.70 8.02
C GLN A 2 -3.04 -38.96 9.25
N PRO A 3 -1.74 -38.60 9.29
CA PRO A 3 -1.17 -37.93 10.44
C PRO A 3 -1.65 -36.48 10.51
N PHE A 4 -2.20 -36.09 11.66
CA PHE A 4 -2.47 -34.70 11.98
C PHE A 4 -1.14 -33.92 12.07
N THR A 5 -1.01 -32.85 11.30
CA THR A 5 0.09 -31.90 11.45
C THR A 5 -0.45 -30.66 12.16
N MET A 6 -0.04 -30.44 13.41
CA MET A 6 -0.36 -29.21 14.15
C MET A 6 0.56 -28.08 13.71
N ALA A 7 -0.02 -27.01 13.16
CA ALA A 7 0.68 -25.75 12.92
C ALA A 7 0.31 -24.76 14.04
N LEU A 8 1.26 -24.45 14.92
CA LEU A 8 1.09 -23.41 15.93
C LEU A 8 1.35 -22.04 15.30
N ALA A 9 0.43 -21.09 15.50
CA ALA A 9 0.60 -19.72 15.04
C ALA A 9 1.72 -19.01 15.84
N PRO A 10 2.59 -18.22 15.19
CA PRO A 10 3.68 -17.52 15.87
C PRO A 10 3.16 -16.44 16.83
N GLU A 11 3.84 -16.26 17.95
CA GLU A 11 3.41 -15.35 19.03
C GLU A 11 3.49 -13.85 18.67
N LYS A 12 4.16 -13.48 17.56
CA LYS A 12 4.22 -12.09 17.06
C LYS A 12 4.11 -12.05 15.54
N LEU A 13 3.11 -11.32 15.05
CA LEU A 13 2.94 -10.95 13.64
C LEU A 13 3.76 -9.70 13.34
N TRP A 14 4.99 -9.85 12.87
CA TRP A 14 5.75 -8.72 12.32
C TRP A 14 5.62 -8.74 10.80
N GLN A 15 4.73 -7.91 10.26
CA GLN A 15 4.58 -7.71 8.81
C GLN A 15 5.27 -6.42 8.41
N ALA A 16 6.49 -6.55 7.86
CA ALA A 16 7.15 -5.43 7.20
C ALA A 16 6.45 -5.15 5.86
N ILE A 17 5.61 -4.12 5.80
CA ILE A 17 5.22 -3.53 4.52
C ILE A 17 6.43 -2.71 4.07
N ASN A 18 7.24 -3.20 3.12
CA ASN A 18 8.38 -2.42 2.63
C ASN A 18 8.25 -2.04 1.13
N PRO A 19 8.43 -0.75 0.75
CA PRO A 19 7.81 -0.14 -0.41
C PRO A 19 8.79 0.17 -1.55
N LEU A 20 9.51 -0.81 -2.12
CA LEU A 20 10.38 -0.52 -3.26
C LEU A 20 10.68 -1.75 -4.13
N TYR A 21 10.14 -1.76 -5.36
CA TYR A 21 10.62 -2.62 -6.45
C TYR A 21 11.18 -1.72 -7.55
N TRP A 22 12.45 -1.88 -7.91
CA TRP A 22 13.05 -1.31 -9.12
C TRP A 22 13.40 -2.43 -10.07
N THR A 23 12.72 -2.49 -11.21
CA THR A 23 13.03 -3.41 -12.30
C THR A 23 13.98 -2.71 -13.28
N GLN A 24 15.26 -3.10 -13.33
CA GLN A 24 16.11 -2.85 -14.50
C GLN A 24 16.53 -4.19 -15.12
N ASN A 25 16.14 -4.36 -16.37
CA ASN A 25 16.70 -5.23 -17.41
C ASN A 25 17.36 -6.56 -16.96
N GLY A 26 16.56 -7.64 -16.99
CA GLY A 26 17.05 -8.97 -17.34
C GLY A 26 17.57 -9.87 -16.21
N GLY A 27 17.54 -9.44 -14.95
CA GLY A 27 17.92 -10.28 -13.80
C GLY A 27 16.96 -10.10 -12.64
N GLN A 28 16.10 -11.09 -12.39
CA GLN A 28 15.16 -11.08 -11.28
C GLN A 28 15.91 -11.53 -10.01
N ILE A 29 16.52 -10.59 -9.28
CA ILE A 29 17.07 -10.87 -7.94
C ILE A 29 16.05 -10.37 -6.91
N GLY A 30 15.10 -11.23 -6.57
CA GLY A 30 14.14 -11.04 -5.49
C GLY A 30 14.40 -12.06 -4.39
N LEU A 31 15.35 -11.79 -3.50
CA LEU A 31 15.59 -12.58 -2.30
C LEU A 31 14.52 -12.23 -1.24
N VAL A 32 13.32 -12.82 -1.31
CA VAL A 32 12.46 -13.25 -0.17
C VAL A 32 10.98 -13.38 -0.60
N ASN A 33 10.38 -14.49 -0.17
CA ASN A 33 8.98 -14.88 -0.34
C ASN A 33 7.99 -13.83 0.19
N ILE A 34 7.11 -13.35 -0.68
CA ILE A 34 5.80 -12.84 -0.29
C ILE A 34 5.05 -14.07 0.26
N THR A 35 4.55 -14.01 1.49
CA THR A 35 3.81 -15.14 2.07
C THR A 35 2.50 -15.31 1.32
N LEU A 36 2.56 -16.11 0.26
CA LEU A 36 1.48 -16.61 -0.59
C LEU A 36 0.38 -17.38 0.17
N GLY A 37 0.54 -17.53 1.49
CA GLY A 37 -0.22 -18.46 2.33
C GLY A 37 -1.66 -18.06 2.66
N GLN A 38 -2.15 -16.90 2.24
CA GLN A 38 -3.54 -16.47 2.50
C GLN A 38 -4.27 -15.80 1.33
N THR A 39 -3.63 -15.59 0.19
CA THR A 39 -4.32 -15.12 -1.02
C THR A 39 -4.89 -16.35 -1.73
N ALA A 40 -6.21 -16.41 -1.89
CA ALA A 40 -6.89 -17.54 -2.54
C ALA A 40 -6.43 -17.76 -4.00
N ARG A 41 -5.81 -16.75 -4.63
CA ARG A 41 -5.38 -16.72 -6.04
C ARG A 41 -4.08 -15.90 -6.25
N PRO A 42 -2.90 -16.47 -5.96
CA PRO A 42 -1.63 -15.75 -6.06
C PRO A 42 -1.21 -15.36 -7.47
N ASP A 43 -1.69 -16.12 -8.45
CA ASP A 43 -1.62 -15.83 -9.88
C ASP A 43 -2.19 -14.44 -10.19
N ILE A 44 -3.37 -14.14 -9.64
CA ILE A 44 -4.04 -12.84 -9.84
C ILE A 44 -3.23 -11.72 -9.21
N GLU A 45 -2.76 -11.91 -7.98
CA GLU A 45 -2.03 -10.86 -7.26
C GLU A 45 -0.74 -10.47 -8.00
N ARG A 46 -0.05 -11.45 -8.59
CA ARG A 46 1.12 -11.19 -9.43
C ARG A 46 0.76 -10.42 -10.70
N THR A 47 -0.28 -10.84 -11.40
CA THR A 47 -0.78 -10.11 -12.59
C THR A 47 -1.18 -8.68 -12.25
N VAL A 48 -1.83 -8.45 -11.10
CA VAL A 48 -2.19 -7.10 -10.64
C VAL A 48 -0.95 -6.24 -10.38
N LEU A 49 0.07 -6.79 -9.72
CA LEU A 49 1.32 -6.06 -9.48
C LEU A 49 2.07 -5.73 -10.78
N ASP A 50 2.03 -6.63 -11.75
CA ASP A 50 2.69 -6.47 -13.06
C ASP A 50 1.94 -5.49 -13.98
N GLU A 51 0.61 -5.56 -14.04
CA GLU A 51 -0.21 -4.78 -14.99
C GLU A 51 -0.70 -3.43 -14.43
N VAL A 52 -1.10 -3.39 -13.16
CA VAL A 52 -1.67 -2.18 -12.51
C VAL A 52 -0.58 -1.38 -11.78
N GLY A 53 0.45 -2.07 -11.31
CA GLY A 53 1.56 -1.53 -10.55
C GLY A 53 1.41 -1.73 -9.05
N SER A 54 2.47 -1.38 -8.31
CA SER A 54 2.58 -1.65 -6.88
C SER A 54 1.42 -1.08 -6.06
N TYR A 55 1.09 -1.72 -4.94
CA TYR A 55 0.06 -1.22 -4.03
C TYR A 55 0.34 0.22 -3.55
N GLY A 56 1.61 0.61 -3.39
CA GLY A 56 1.97 2.00 -3.08
C GLY A 56 1.60 2.99 -4.20
N ARG A 57 1.67 2.58 -5.47
CA ARG A 57 1.17 3.38 -6.60
C ARG A 57 -0.34 3.47 -6.58
N GLN A 58 -1.04 2.37 -6.30
CA GLN A 58 -2.50 2.33 -6.23
C GLN A 58 -3.04 3.21 -5.10
N ILE A 59 -2.48 3.09 -3.89
CA ILE A 59 -2.81 3.95 -2.73
C ILE A 59 -2.52 5.42 -3.05
N GLY A 60 -1.39 5.71 -3.71
CA GLY A 60 -1.09 7.06 -4.17
C GLY A 60 -2.17 7.64 -5.08
N ARG A 61 -2.71 6.85 -6.02
CA ARG A 61 -3.81 7.27 -6.90
C ARG A 61 -5.12 7.50 -6.14
N ILE A 62 -5.44 6.65 -5.18
CA ILE A 62 -6.62 6.82 -4.33
C ILE A 62 -6.47 8.11 -3.50
N GLY A 63 -5.28 8.35 -2.94
CA GLY A 63 -4.95 9.58 -2.22
C GLY A 63 -5.13 10.83 -3.09
N ASP A 64 -4.59 10.82 -4.31
CA ASP A 64 -4.74 11.93 -5.26
C ASP A 64 -6.23 12.21 -5.57
N ALA A 65 -7.04 11.16 -5.77
CA ALA A 65 -8.47 11.30 -6.03
C ALA A 65 -9.23 11.85 -4.81
N LEU A 66 -8.96 11.33 -3.61
CA LEU A 66 -9.58 11.80 -2.37
C LEU A 66 -9.23 13.26 -2.08
N GLU A 67 -7.99 13.68 -2.32
CA GLU A 67 -7.61 15.09 -2.17
C GLU A 67 -8.45 16.01 -3.06
N ILE A 68 -8.70 15.63 -4.31
CA ILE A 68 -9.57 16.41 -5.22
C ILE A 68 -10.97 16.51 -4.63
N LEU A 69 -11.54 15.40 -4.18
CA LEU A 69 -12.88 15.38 -3.59
C LEU A 69 -12.95 16.27 -2.33
N ILE A 70 -11.97 16.15 -1.43
CA ILE A 70 -11.88 16.95 -0.20
C ILE A 70 -11.81 18.45 -0.51
N ARG A 71 -11.09 18.86 -1.56
CA ARG A 71 -11.01 20.27 -1.99
C ARG A 71 -12.35 20.85 -2.45
N HIS A 72 -13.26 19.99 -2.91
CA HIS A 72 -14.61 20.39 -3.36
C HIS A 72 -15.69 20.10 -2.32
N PHE A 73 -15.33 19.47 -1.21
CA PHE A 73 -16.26 19.09 -0.15
C PHE A 73 -16.45 20.25 0.84
N ASP A 74 -17.71 20.56 1.17
CA ASP A 74 -18.01 21.51 2.24
C ASP A 74 -17.76 20.86 3.60
N THR A 75 -16.87 21.46 4.38
CA THR A 75 -16.44 20.95 5.69
C THR A 75 -17.05 21.72 6.86
N THR A 76 -17.93 22.68 6.60
CA THR A 76 -18.51 23.58 7.61
C THR A 76 -19.30 22.83 8.69
N ASP A 77 -20.10 21.85 8.30
CA ASP A 77 -20.96 21.07 9.19
C ASP A 77 -20.26 19.87 9.85
N LEU A 78 -19.00 19.59 9.50
CA LEU A 78 -18.28 18.46 10.09
C LEU A 78 -17.90 18.75 11.56
N PRO A 79 -18.01 17.76 12.45
CA PRO A 79 -17.36 17.81 13.75
C PRO A 79 -15.86 18.06 13.62
N GLN A 80 -15.26 18.73 14.62
CA GLN A 80 -13.82 19.02 14.64
C GLN A 80 -12.94 17.78 14.37
N PRO A 81 -13.20 16.60 14.98
CA PRO A 81 -12.38 15.41 14.73
C PRO A 81 -12.37 14.94 13.28
N GLU A 82 -13.48 15.15 12.55
CA GLU A 82 -13.59 14.77 11.15
C GLU A 82 -12.81 15.74 10.26
N ARG A 83 -12.89 17.05 10.55
CA ARG A 83 -12.05 18.06 9.88
C ARG A 83 -10.56 17.79 10.10
N ASP A 84 -10.18 17.42 11.32
CA ASP A 84 -8.80 17.11 11.67
C ASP A 84 -8.31 15.88 10.89
N ALA A 85 -9.13 14.83 10.76
CA ALA A 85 -8.80 13.65 9.97
C ALA A 85 -8.55 14.00 8.48
N LEU A 86 -9.39 14.85 7.89
CA LEU A 86 -9.19 15.32 6.51
C LEU A 86 -7.90 16.16 6.39
N ALA A 87 -7.63 17.04 7.36
CA ALA A 87 -6.42 17.85 7.37
C ALA A 87 -5.14 17.00 7.49
N ILE A 88 -5.15 15.98 8.33
CA ILE A 88 -4.04 15.03 8.48
C ILE A 88 -3.77 14.30 7.16
N LEU A 89 -4.82 13.79 6.50
CA LEU A 89 -4.68 13.11 5.21
C LEU A 89 -4.08 14.05 4.16
N MET A 90 -4.57 15.28 4.06
CA MET A 90 -4.06 16.29 3.13
C MET A 90 -2.58 16.61 3.39
N GLY A 91 -2.17 16.70 4.66
CA GLY A 91 -0.77 16.88 5.06
C GLY A 91 0.12 15.71 4.63
N GLN A 92 -0.32 14.48 4.90
CA GLN A 92 0.42 13.27 4.51
C GLN A 92 0.61 13.16 2.99
N LEU A 93 -0.42 13.47 2.21
CA LEU A 93 -0.31 13.50 0.75
C LEU A 93 0.67 14.56 0.25
N ALA A 94 0.70 15.73 0.90
CA ALA A 94 1.68 16.77 0.60
C ALA A 94 3.12 16.30 0.89
N ASP A 95 3.36 15.62 1.99
CA ASP A 95 4.69 15.11 2.34
C ASP A 95 5.16 14.00 1.39
N VAL A 96 4.27 13.09 1.02
CA VAL A 96 4.56 12.08 -0.02
C VAL A 96 4.97 12.74 -1.34
N ARG A 97 4.31 13.85 -1.73
CA ARG A 97 4.68 14.60 -2.94
C ARG A 97 6.06 15.23 -2.83
N LYS A 98 6.40 15.84 -1.68
CA LYS A 98 7.73 16.41 -1.46
C LYS A 98 8.82 15.37 -1.61
N ILE A 99 8.64 14.19 -1.00
CA ILE A 99 9.58 13.06 -1.14
C ILE A 99 9.70 12.65 -2.61
N LYS A 100 8.57 12.40 -3.29
CA LYS A 100 8.59 12.03 -4.72
C LYS A 100 9.19 13.10 -5.62
N ALA A 101 9.06 14.39 -5.29
CA ALA A 101 9.67 15.48 -6.04
C ALA A 101 11.20 15.48 -5.86
N ARG A 102 11.69 15.25 -4.64
CA ARG A 102 13.12 15.14 -4.34
C ARG A 102 13.79 14.00 -5.10
N GLU A 103 13.18 12.82 -5.15
CA GLU A 103 13.76 11.63 -5.81
C GLU A 103 13.67 11.68 -7.36
N ARG A 104 12.98 12.67 -7.93
CA ARG A 104 12.83 12.85 -9.40
C ARG A 104 13.70 13.98 -9.97
N GLY A 105 14.36 14.77 -9.12
CA GLY A 105 15.35 15.76 -9.50
C GLY A 105 16.75 15.16 -9.47
#